data_AF-A0A088T3K3-F1
#
_entry.id   AF-A0A088T3K3-F1
#
_cell.length_a   1.000
_cell.length_b   1.000
_cell.length_c   1.000
_cell.angle_alpha   90.00
_cell.angle_beta   90.00
_cell.angle_gamma   90.00
#
_symmetry.space_group_name_H-M   'P 1'
#
loop_
_entity.id
_entity.type
_entity.pdbx_description
1 polymer ?
#
loop_
_entity_poly.entity_id
_entity_poly.type
_entity_poly.pdbx_seq_one_letter_code
_entity_poly.pdbx_strand_id
1 'polypeptide(L)'
;MGKFSAKHLAASAAYSKALRRASSREDAKYVREKNKRVSEQLGVFDRRGVKEEDLDQGPDRDYLNDAKKRMIQTGKLAKLEVLLLNYIFHEDDGRISFREKRAIGKHFSGYYKRITLADSDYIKNLSRTDNSFSDIKSFIFHDGVDDDTIKKAIHTLEKTCRKTKNYNSLIQYIKTNLLEYKMY
;
A
#
# COMPACT_ATOMS: atom_id res chain seq x y z
N MET A 1 -12.02 15.30 17.84
CA MET A 1 -11.36 14.19 17.12
C MET A 1 -10.25 13.61 17.99
N GLY A 2 -10.50 12.49 18.67
CA GLY A 2 -9.51 11.84 19.54
C GLY A 2 -8.43 11.13 18.73
N LYS A 3 -7.16 11.52 18.90
CA LYS A 3 -6.02 10.80 18.32
C LYS A 3 -5.73 9.58 19.19
N PHE A 4 -6.13 8.39 18.76
CA PHE A 4 -5.72 7.16 19.45
C PHE A 4 -4.22 6.94 19.25
N SER A 5 -3.48 6.87 20.35
CA SER A 5 -2.04 6.55 20.34
C SER A 5 -1.77 5.22 19.65
N ALA A 6 -0.66 5.09 18.92
CA ALA A 6 -0.27 3.85 18.24
C ALA A 6 -0.21 2.64 19.20
N LYS A 7 0.06 2.89 20.49
CA LYS A 7 0.01 1.87 21.55
C LYS A 7 -1.40 1.32 21.79
N HIS A 8 -2.44 2.16 21.65
CA HIS A 8 -3.84 1.79 21.82
C HIS A 8 -4.35 0.93 20.65
N LEU A 9 -3.98 1.29 19.42
CA LEU A 9 -4.30 0.50 18.22
C LEU A 9 -3.65 -0.89 18.28
N ALA A 10 -2.40 -0.98 18.74
CA ALA A 10 -1.71 -2.26 18.92
C ALA A 10 -2.35 -3.13 20.01
N ALA A 11 -2.75 -2.53 21.14
CA ALA A 11 -3.42 -3.24 22.22
C ALA A 11 -4.81 -3.77 21.81
N SER A 12 -5.59 -2.97 21.08
CA SER A 12 -6.91 -3.36 20.56
C SER A 12 -6.83 -4.51 19.55
N ALA A 13 -5.83 -4.50 18.66
CA ALA A 13 -5.60 -5.58 17.71
C ALA A 13 -5.16 -6.89 18.41
N ALA A 14 -4.32 -6.79 19.45
CA ALA A 14 -3.90 -7.94 20.24
C ALA A 14 -5.08 -8.55 21.03
N TYR A 15 -5.95 -7.72 21.60
CA TYR A 15 -7.17 -8.16 22.29
C TYR A 15 -8.12 -8.91 21.37
N SER A 16 -8.42 -8.35 20.20
CA SER A 16 -9.31 -8.96 19.21
C SER A 16 -8.79 -10.32 18.73
N LYS A 17 -7.46 -10.46 18.62
CA LYS A 17 -6.81 -11.73 18.25
C LYS A 17 -6.85 -12.76 19.38
N ALA A 18 -6.71 -12.33 20.64
CA ALA A 18 -6.81 -13.20 21.81
C ALA A 18 -8.24 -13.72 22.02
N LEU A 19 -9.25 -12.87 21.82
CA LEU A 19 -10.66 -13.26 21.96
C LEU A 19 -11.08 -14.31 20.92
N ARG A 20 -10.58 -14.20 19.68
CA ARG A 20 -10.82 -15.19 18.61
C ARG A 20 -10.15 -16.55 18.86
N ARG A 21 -9.18 -16.59 19.77
CA ARG A 21 -8.42 -17.81 20.13
C ARG A 21 -8.90 -18.44 21.44
N ALA A 22 -9.81 -17.79 22.16
CA ALA A 22 -10.41 -18.36 23.36
C ALA A 22 -11.38 -19.49 22.93
N SER A 23 -11.07 -20.72 23.33
CA SER A 23 -11.84 -21.92 23.01
C SER A 23 -12.98 -22.19 23.99
N SER A 24 -13.04 -21.47 25.12
CA SER A 24 -14.11 -21.58 26.11
C SER A 24 -14.64 -20.22 26.57
N ARG A 25 -15.85 -20.20 27.15
CA ARG A 25 -16.46 -19.00 27.74
C ARG A 25 -15.64 -18.44 28.92
N GLU A 26 -14.97 -19.31 29.67
CA GLU A 26 -14.12 -18.91 30.80
C GLU A 26 -12.83 -18.25 30.32
N ASP A 27 -12.23 -18.76 29.24
CA ASP A 27 -11.06 -18.14 28.61
C ASP A 27 -11.38 -16.75 28.06
N ALA A 28 -12.56 -16.58 27.45
CA ALA A 28 -13.01 -15.27 26.96
C ALA A 28 -13.23 -14.27 28.11
N LYS A 29 -13.73 -14.73 29.25
CA LYS A 29 -13.92 -13.92 30.46
C LYS A 29 -12.58 -13.49 31.06
N TYR A 30 -11.61 -14.40 31.11
CA TYR A 30 -10.24 -14.12 31.56
C TYR A 30 -9.53 -13.10 30.65
N VAL A 31 -9.65 -13.26 29.32
CA VAL A 31 -9.06 -12.31 28.35
C VAL A 31 -9.70 -10.92 28.47
N ARG A 32 -11.01 -10.83 28.70
CA ARG A 32 -11.71 -9.56 28.97
C ARG A 32 -11.18 -8.87 30.23
N GLU A 33 -11.07 -9.60 31.33
CA GLU A 33 -10.64 -9.04 32.60
C GLU A 33 -9.17 -8.60 32.60
N LYS A 34 -8.30 -9.38 31.94
CA LYS A 34 -6.89 -9.02 31.74
C LYS A 34 -6.74 -7.74 30.92
N ASN A 35 -7.53 -7.55 29.85
CA ASN A 35 -7.47 -6.33 29.04
C ASN A 35 -8.09 -5.11 29.73
N LYS A 36 -9.08 -5.30 30.61
CA LYS A 36 -9.60 -4.24 31.46
C LYS A 36 -8.51 -3.69 32.38
N ARG A 37 -7.76 -4.57 33.06
CA ARG A 37 -6.64 -4.18 33.94
C ARG A 37 -5.50 -3.49 33.20
N VAL A 38 -5.14 -3.96 31.99
CA VAL A 38 -4.11 -3.34 31.15
C VAL A 38 -4.53 -1.93 30.70
N SER A 39 -5.80 -1.74 30.38
CA SER A 39 -6.35 -0.43 29.99
C SER A 39 -6.37 0.57 31.16
N GLU A 40 -6.69 0.09 32.37
CA GLU A 40 -6.64 0.86 33.62
C GLU A 40 -5.20 1.26 34.00
N GLN A 41 -4.24 0.34 33.88
CA GLN A 41 -2.80 0.62 34.14
C GLN A 41 -2.17 1.59 33.13
N LEU A 42 -2.66 1.61 31.89
CA LEU A 42 -2.19 2.54 30.85
C LEU A 42 -2.83 3.94 30.95
N GLY A 43 -3.69 4.17 31.95
CA GLY A 43 -4.35 5.47 32.16
C GLY A 43 -5.32 5.88 31.04
N VAL A 44 -5.82 4.92 30.26
CA VAL A 44 -6.63 5.18 29.04
C VAL A 44 -8.13 5.19 29.36
N PHE A 45 -8.52 5.85 30.44
CA PHE A 45 -9.93 6.16 30.73
C PHE A 45 -10.06 7.63 31.10
N ASP A 46 -9.87 8.53 30.14
CA ASP A 46 -10.57 9.82 30.18
C ASP A 46 -12.02 9.54 29.76
N ARG A 47 -12.85 9.20 30.75
CA ARG A 47 -14.29 8.96 30.61
C ARG A 47 -15.00 10.27 30.35
N ARG A 48 -14.90 10.80 29.12
CA ARG A 48 -15.81 11.83 28.64
C ARG A 48 -16.43 11.41 27.32
N GLY A 49 -17.55 10.70 27.43
CA GLY A 49 -18.62 10.80 26.43
C GLY A 49 -18.90 9.60 25.53
N VAL A 50 -18.37 8.40 25.79
CA VAL A 50 -18.80 7.21 25.02
C VAL A 50 -19.80 6.42 25.87
N LYS A 51 -21.07 6.46 25.46
CA LYS A 51 -22.13 5.63 26.04
C LYS A 51 -21.92 4.19 25.55
N GLU A 52 -22.13 3.21 26.43
CA GLU A 52 -21.99 1.78 26.09
C GLU A 52 -22.91 1.32 24.94
N GLU A 53 -23.94 2.12 24.63
CA GLU A 53 -24.90 1.89 23.54
C GLU A 53 -24.29 2.08 22.13
N ASP A 54 -23.14 2.75 22.00
CA ASP A 54 -22.47 2.98 20.71
C ASP A 54 -21.50 1.85 20.29
N LEU A 55 -21.33 0.81 21.14
CA LEU A 55 -20.35 -0.25 20.93
C LEU A 55 -20.87 -1.46 20.13
N ASP A 56 -22.16 -1.49 19.79
CA ASP A 56 -22.81 -2.65 19.14
C ASP A 56 -23.02 -2.50 17.61
N GLN A 57 -22.61 -1.37 17.05
CA GLN A 57 -22.54 -1.18 15.60
C GLN A 57 -21.09 -1.36 15.15
N GLY A 58 -20.76 -2.57 14.69
CA GLY A 58 -19.47 -2.84 14.03
C GLY A 58 -19.19 -1.82 12.91
N PRO A 59 -17.92 -1.62 12.51
CA PRO A 59 -17.56 -0.62 11.51
C PRO A 59 -18.41 -0.83 10.26
N ASP A 60 -19.01 0.27 9.80
CA ASP A 60 -19.91 0.31 8.65
C ASP A 60 -19.27 -0.46 7.48
N ARG A 61 -19.98 -1.46 6.94
CA ARG A 61 -19.40 -2.41 5.96
C ARG A 61 -18.83 -1.67 4.73
N ASP A 62 -19.40 -0.50 4.44
CA ASP A 62 -19.01 0.36 3.32
C ASP A 62 -17.60 0.95 3.50
N TYR A 63 -17.22 1.35 4.71
CA TYR A 63 -15.86 1.87 4.98
C TYR A 63 -14.78 0.82 4.70
N LEU A 64 -15.03 -0.44 5.07
CA LEU A 64 -14.09 -1.54 4.83
C LEU A 64 -13.95 -1.84 3.33
N ASN A 65 -15.05 -1.80 2.59
CA ASN A 65 -15.06 -1.98 1.15
C ASN A 65 -14.30 -0.86 0.43
N ASP A 66 -14.47 0.39 0.86
CA ASP A 66 -13.75 1.54 0.32
C ASP A 66 -12.26 1.50 0.65
N ALA A 67 -11.92 1.14 1.88
CA ALA A 67 -10.52 0.93 2.27
C ALA A 67 -9.86 -0.16 1.41
N LYS A 68 -10.57 -1.27 1.14
CA LYS A 68 -10.09 -2.35 0.28
C LYS A 68 -9.88 -1.87 -1.16
N LYS A 69 -10.85 -1.15 -1.74
CA LYS A 69 -10.74 -0.56 -3.09
C LYS A 69 -9.53 0.38 -3.21
N ARG A 70 -9.35 1.29 -2.23
CA ARG A 70 -8.19 2.20 -2.19
C ARG A 70 -6.87 1.45 -2.11
N MET A 71 -6.81 0.40 -1.30
CA MET A 71 -5.59 -0.41 -1.16
C MET A 71 -5.25 -1.16 -2.45
N ILE A 72 -6.26 -1.72 -3.15
CA ILE A 72 -6.08 -2.36 -4.46
C ILE A 72 -5.57 -1.36 -5.50
N GLN A 73 -6.19 -0.19 -5.60
CA GLN A 73 -5.74 0.85 -6.55
C GLN A 73 -4.33 1.34 -6.24
N THR A 74 -4.01 1.53 -4.95
CA THR A 74 -2.65 1.89 -4.52
C THR A 74 -1.64 0.81 -4.87
N GLY A 75 -2.02 -0.47 -4.73
CA GLY A 75 -1.20 -1.61 -5.14
C GLY A 75 -0.91 -1.60 -6.64
N LYS A 76 -1.92 -1.38 -7.49
CA LYS A 76 -1.75 -1.28 -8.94
C LYS A 76 -0.82 -0.13 -9.33
N LEU A 77 -1.03 1.05 -8.73
CA LEU A 77 -0.16 2.22 -8.95
C LEU A 77 1.29 1.92 -8.58
N ALA A 78 1.52 1.37 -7.38
CA ALA A 78 2.86 1.06 -6.90
C ALA A 78 3.59 0.03 -7.80
N LYS A 79 2.87 -1.00 -8.26
CA LYS A 79 3.41 -1.99 -9.21
C LYS A 79 3.79 -1.33 -10.53
N LEU A 80 2.90 -0.52 -11.10
CA LEU A 80 3.15 0.18 -12.36
C LEU A 80 4.36 1.12 -12.26
N GLU A 81 4.45 1.90 -11.19
CA GLU A 81 5.58 2.82 -10.99
C GLU A 81 6.92 2.08 -10.91
N VAL A 82 6.99 0.94 -10.23
CA VAL A 82 8.22 0.15 -10.15
C VAL A 82 8.57 -0.50 -11.48
N LEU A 83 7.59 -1.03 -12.19
CA LEU A 83 7.78 -1.55 -13.55
C LEU A 83 8.38 -0.49 -14.48
N LEU A 84 7.83 0.72 -14.46
CA LEU A 84 8.31 1.81 -15.31
C LEU A 84 9.69 2.33 -14.91
N LEU A 85 9.98 2.43 -13.60
CA LEU A 85 11.31 2.82 -13.12
C LEU A 85 12.36 1.78 -13.53
N ASN A 86 12.07 0.50 -13.35
CA ASN A 86 12.95 -0.59 -13.79
C ASN A 86 13.24 -0.49 -15.30
N TYR A 87 12.20 -0.31 -16.11
CA TYR A 87 12.34 -0.19 -17.55
C TYR A 87 13.22 1.01 -17.93
N ILE A 88 12.99 2.20 -17.36
CA ILE A 88 13.79 3.40 -17.67
C ILE A 88 15.26 3.21 -17.28
N PHE A 89 15.54 2.65 -16.11
CA PHE A 89 16.91 2.43 -15.67
C PHE A 89 17.61 1.36 -16.51
N HIS A 90 16.90 0.31 -16.89
CA HIS A 90 17.45 -0.70 -17.78
C HIS A 90 17.70 -0.16 -19.20
N GLU A 91 16.83 0.66 -19.75
CA GLU A 91 17.00 1.22 -21.10
C GLU A 91 18.08 2.31 -21.22
N ASP A 92 18.55 2.90 -20.10
CA ASP A 92 19.60 3.92 -20.15
C ASP A 92 21.00 3.34 -20.38
N ASP A 93 21.39 2.32 -19.61
CA ASP A 93 22.73 1.71 -19.69
C ASP A 93 22.73 0.16 -19.73
N GLY A 94 21.56 -0.45 -19.86
CA GLY A 94 21.37 -1.91 -19.84
C GLY A 94 21.49 -2.54 -18.45
N ARG A 95 21.69 -1.76 -17.37
CA ARG A 95 21.97 -2.28 -16.03
C ARG A 95 21.47 -1.36 -14.92
N ILE A 96 20.53 -1.86 -14.12
CA ILE A 96 20.08 -1.11 -12.93
C ILE A 96 21.20 -1.07 -11.86
N SER A 97 21.79 0.10 -11.68
CA SER A 97 22.84 0.37 -10.69
C SER A 97 22.33 0.21 -9.25
N PHE A 98 23.26 0.02 -8.30
CA PHE A 98 22.91 -0.05 -6.88
C PHE A 98 22.19 1.23 -6.39
N ARG A 99 22.53 2.39 -6.94
CA ARG A 99 21.90 3.68 -6.58
C ARG A 99 20.45 3.73 -7.05
N GLU A 100 20.16 3.23 -8.24
CA GLU A 100 18.80 3.15 -8.80
C GLU A 100 17.96 2.11 -8.06
N LYS A 101 18.51 0.93 -7.76
CA LYS A 101 17.84 -0.06 -6.90
C LYS A 101 17.47 0.53 -5.55
N ARG A 102 18.39 1.31 -4.95
CA ARG A 102 18.12 2.03 -3.68
C ARG A 102 17.06 3.12 -3.84
N ALA A 103 17.03 3.83 -4.97
CA ALA A 103 16.02 4.84 -5.27
C ALA A 103 14.63 4.20 -5.39
N ILE A 104 14.50 3.08 -6.12
CA ILE A 104 13.27 2.27 -6.21
C ILE A 104 12.82 1.83 -4.82
N GLY A 105 13.73 1.25 -4.03
CA GLY A 105 13.40 0.80 -2.67
C GLY A 105 12.93 1.93 -1.76
N LYS A 106 13.55 3.12 -1.85
CA LYS A 106 13.14 4.30 -1.09
C LYS A 106 11.78 4.81 -1.54
N HIS A 107 11.53 4.88 -2.84
CA HIS A 107 10.23 5.24 -3.40
C HIS A 107 9.14 4.28 -2.91
N PHE A 108 9.41 2.99 -3.01
CA PHE A 108 8.52 1.92 -2.59
C PHE A 108 8.18 1.95 -1.09
N SER A 109 9.13 2.36 -0.24
CA SER A 109 8.87 2.47 1.20
C SER A 109 7.72 3.43 1.55
N GLY A 110 7.39 4.39 0.68
CA GLY A 110 6.24 5.29 0.82
C GLY A 110 4.87 4.58 0.74
N TYR A 111 4.84 3.37 0.18
CA TYR A 111 3.64 2.53 0.09
C TYR A 111 3.47 1.57 1.28
N TYR A 112 4.39 1.58 2.24
CA TYR A 112 4.32 0.71 3.40
C TYR A 112 2.98 0.87 4.15
N LYS A 113 2.30 -0.27 4.42
CA LYS A 113 0.95 -0.35 5.00
C LYS A 113 -0.19 0.22 4.15
N ARG A 114 0.07 0.68 2.93
CA ARG A 114 -0.94 1.18 1.97
C ARG A 114 -1.26 0.21 0.85
N ILE A 115 -0.55 -0.91 0.82
CA ILE A 115 -0.71 -2.01 -0.14
C ILE A 115 -0.74 -3.34 0.62
N THR A 116 -1.18 -4.40 -0.04
CA THR A 116 -1.17 -5.73 0.57
C THR A 116 0.25 -6.29 0.71
N LEU A 117 0.42 -7.31 1.56
CA LEU A 117 1.69 -8.03 1.64
C LEU A 117 2.03 -8.72 0.31
N ALA A 118 1.02 -9.27 -0.39
CA ALA A 118 1.19 -9.88 -1.71
C ALA A 118 1.71 -8.86 -2.73
N ASP A 119 1.15 -7.65 -2.76
CA ASP A 119 1.64 -6.58 -3.64
C ASP A 119 3.08 -6.19 -3.30
N SER A 120 3.40 -6.13 -2.00
CA SER A 120 4.74 -5.80 -1.53
C SER A 120 5.78 -6.82 -1.97
N ASP A 121 5.47 -8.11 -1.86
CA ASP A 121 6.38 -9.18 -2.29
C ASP A 121 6.49 -9.25 -3.81
N TYR A 122 5.38 -9.02 -4.53
CA TYR A 122 5.42 -8.89 -5.99
C TYR A 122 6.35 -7.75 -6.43
N ILE A 123 6.25 -6.58 -5.81
CA ILE A 123 7.09 -5.42 -6.13
C ILE A 123 8.57 -5.68 -5.82
N LYS A 124 8.88 -6.35 -4.71
CA LYS A 124 10.26 -6.78 -4.43
C LYS A 124 10.81 -7.69 -5.52
N ASN A 125 9.99 -8.60 -6.05
CA ASN A 125 10.41 -9.48 -7.14
C ASN A 125 10.61 -8.70 -8.44
N LEU A 126 9.70 -7.78 -8.78
CA LEU A 126 9.84 -6.90 -9.93
C LEU A 126 11.16 -6.12 -9.92
N SER A 127 11.57 -5.59 -8.77
CA SER A 127 12.83 -4.83 -8.64
C SER A 127 14.11 -5.64 -8.93
N ARG A 128 13.98 -6.96 -9.12
CA ARG A 128 15.07 -7.90 -9.40
C ARG A 128 14.99 -8.50 -10.80
N THR A 129 13.90 -8.30 -11.54
CA THR A 129 13.70 -8.81 -12.89
C THR A 129 13.84 -7.69 -13.90
N ASP A 130 14.43 -8.00 -15.04
CA ASP A 130 14.39 -7.11 -16.20
C ASP A 130 12.99 -7.21 -16.80
N ASN A 131 12.32 -6.07 -16.96
CA ASN A 131 10.96 -6.02 -17.49
C ASN A 131 10.96 -5.20 -18.77
N SER A 132 10.48 -5.81 -19.84
CA SER A 132 10.33 -5.16 -21.14
C SER A 132 9.12 -4.23 -21.16
N PHE A 133 9.06 -3.36 -22.16
CA PHE A 133 7.88 -2.54 -22.41
C PHE A 133 6.62 -3.38 -22.71
N SER A 134 6.79 -4.58 -23.28
CA SER A 134 5.69 -5.52 -23.50
C SER A 134 5.09 -6.01 -22.19
N ASP A 135 5.93 -6.32 -21.19
CA ASP A 135 5.48 -6.80 -19.88
C ASP A 135 4.65 -5.72 -19.16
N ILE A 136 5.04 -4.45 -19.33
CA ILE A 136 4.29 -3.30 -18.81
C ILE A 136 2.90 -3.22 -19.44
N LYS A 137 2.81 -3.36 -20.76
CA LYS A 137 1.52 -3.36 -21.49
C LYS A 137 0.63 -4.52 -21.05
N SER A 138 1.19 -5.72 -20.96
CA SER A 138 0.50 -6.92 -20.47
C SER A 138 -0.03 -6.71 -19.05
N PHE A 139 0.77 -6.11 -18.15
CA PHE A 139 0.31 -5.76 -16.81
C PHE A 139 -0.86 -4.78 -16.83
N ILE A 140 -0.77 -3.69 -17.60
CA ILE A 140 -1.84 -2.69 -17.71
C ILE A 140 -3.15 -3.32 -18.18
N PHE A 141 -3.07 -4.20 -19.18
CA PHE A 141 -4.23 -4.90 -19.74
C PHE A 141 -4.82 -5.91 -18.76
N HIS A 142 -4.02 -6.84 -18.23
CA HIS A 142 -4.51 -7.93 -17.38
C HIS A 142 -4.97 -7.46 -16.00
N ASP A 143 -4.26 -6.53 -15.37
CA ASP A 143 -4.65 -6.01 -14.05
C ASP A 143 -5.72 -4.93 -14.15
N GLY A 144 -6.16 -4.55 -15.35
CA GLY A 144 -7.19 -3.53 -15.56
C GLY A 144 -6.81 -2.21 -14.91
N VAL A 145 -5.63 -1.68 -15.27
CA VAL A 145 -5.11 -0.41 -14.75
C VAL A 145 -5.77 0.74 -15.48
N ASP A 146 -6.43 1.65 -14.77
CA ASP A 146 -7.12 2.79 -15.37
C ASP A 146 -6.18 3.91 -15.83
N ASP A 147 -6.68 4.78 -16.71
CA ASP A 147 -5.89 5.86 -17.33
C ASP A 147 -5.40 6.87 -16.29
N ASP A 148 -6.18 7.09 -15.23
CA ASP A 148 -5.80 7.96 -14.13
C ASP A 148 -4.60 7.40 -13.36
N THR A 149 -4.54 6.09 -13.17
CA THR A 149 -3.38 5.41 -12.59
C THR A 149 -2.16 5.50 -13.51
N ILE A 150 -2.33 5.35 -14.83
CA ILE A 150 -1.26 5.53 -15.81
C ILE A 150 -0.72 6.95 -15.76
N LYS A 151 -1.59 7.96 -15.81
CA LYS A 151 -1.22 9.39 -15.72
C LYS A 151 -0.49 9.71 -14.42
N LYS A 152 -0.96 9.17 -13.28
CA LYS A 152 -0.30 9.33 -11.98
C LYS A 152 1.09 8.70 -11.98
N ALA A 153 1.24 7.50 -12.52
CA ALA A 153 2.53 6.82 -12.61
C ALA A 153 3.52 7.62 -13.48
N ILE A 154 3.09 8.11 -14.64
CA ILE A 154 3.92 8.95 -15.52
C ILE A 154 4.35 10.24 -14.80
N HIS A 155 3.44 10.90 -14.09
CA HIS A 155 3.77 12.10 -13.30
C HIS A 155 4.78 11.80 -12.19
N THR A 156 4.69 10.64 -11.55
CA THR A 156 5.67 10.19 -10.57
C THR A 156 7.05 9.97 -11.21
N LEU A 157 7.11 9.40 -12.42
CA LEU A 157 8.35 9.24 -13.17
C LEU A 157 8.98 10.59 -13.52
N GLU A 158 8.20 11.51 -14.09
CA GLU A 158 8.65 12.86 -14.45
C GLU A 158 9.27 13.58 -13.24
N LYS A 159 8.70 13.40 -12.04
CA LYS A 159 9.26 13.94 -10.79
C LYS A 159 10.52 13.24 -10.32
N THR A 160 10.55 11.90 -10.40
CA THR A 160 11.66 11.09 -9.87
C THR A 160 12.90 11.20 -10.74
N CYS A 161 12.71 11.23 -12.06
CA CYS A 161 13.76 11.19 -13.07
C CYS A 161 14.15 12.58 -13.61
N ARG A 162 13.52 13.66 -13.12
CA ARG A 162 13.63 15.05 -13.64
C ARG A 162 15.05 15.54 -13.96
N LYS A 163 16.07 15.04 -13.26
CA LYS A 163 17.45 15.54 -13.34
C LYS A 163 18.25 14.97 -14.51
N THR A 164 17.78 13.89 -15.15
CA THR A 164 18.55 13.18 -16.18
C THR A 164 17.90 13.39 -17.55
N LYS A 165 18.62 14.03 -18.48
CA LYS A 165 18.09 14.33 -19.82
C LYS A 165 17.71 13.08 -20.60
N ASN A 166 18.48 11.99 -20.47
CA ASN A 166 18.19 10.70 -21.14
C ASN A 166 16.87 10.08 -20.67
N TYR A 167 16.54 10.19 -19.38
CA TYR A 167 15.27 9.67 -18.88
C TYR A 167 14.08 10.45 -19.43
N ASN A 168 14.23 11.75 -19.74
CA ASN A 168 13.13 12.55 -20.24
C ASN A 168 12.65 12.10 -21.62
N SER A 169 13.55 11.68 -22.52
CA SER A 169 13.16 11.13 -23.83
C SER A 169 12.46 9.79 -23.69
N LEU A 170 12.95 8.90 -22.81
CA LEU A 170 12.29 7.63 -22.49
C LEU A 170 10.90 7.83 -21.88
N ILE A 171 10.75 8.80 -20.97
CA ILE A 171 9.44 9.12 -20.37
C ILE A 171 8.47 9.64 -21.42
N GLN A 172 8.91 10.48 -22.36
CA GLN A 172 8.05 10.91 -23.47
C GLN A 172 7.63 9.74 -24.35
N TYR A 173 8.56 8.84 -24.70
CA TYR A 173 8.24 7.62 -25.45
C TYR A 173 7.18 6.77 -24.72
N ILE A 174 7.37 6.52 -23.42
CA ILE A 174 6.41 5.78 -22.58
C ILE A 174 5.06 6.48 -22.56
N LYS A 175 5.04 7.80 -22.38
CA LYS A 175 3.82 8.60 -22.30
C LYS A 175 2.99 8.51 -23.58
N THR A 176 3.61 8.70 -24.74
CA THR A 176 2.95 8.55 -26.03
C THR A 176 2.41 7.13 -26.20
N ASN A 177 3.27 6.12 -26.02
CA ASN A 177 2.89 4.74 -26.30
C ASN A 177 1.90 4.14 -25.31
N LEU A 178 1.91 4.52 -24.03
CA LEU A 178 0.97 3.98 -23.04
C LEU A 178 -0.38 4.69 -23.03
N LEU A 179 -0.42 5.99 -23.33
CA LEU A 179 -1.67 6.72 -23.44
C LEU A 179 -2.40 6.39 -24.75
N GLU A 180 -1.67 6.10 -25.83
CA GLU A 180 -2.26 5.65 -27.10
C GLU A 180 -2.72 4.18 -27.05
N TYR A 181 -2.04 3.32 -26.28
CA TYR A 181 -2.33 1.88 -26.22
C TYR A 181 -3.72 1.53 -25.66
N LYS A 182 -4.38 2.44 -24.94
CA LYS A 182 -5.74 2.23 -24.42
C LYS A 182 -6.86 2.81 -25.29
N MET A 183 -6.52 3.43 -26.41
CA MET A 183 -7.50 3.93 -27.38
C MET A 183 -7.95 2.87 -28.40
N TYR A 184 -7.46 1.64 -28.29
CA TYR A 184 -7.81 0.47 -29.11
C TYR A 184 -8.20 -0.71 -28.22
#